data_AF-F2SR08-F1
#
_entry.id   AF-F2SR08-F1
#
_cell.length_a   1.000
_cell.length_b   1.000
_cell.length_c   1.000
_cell.angle_alpha   90.00
_cell.angle_beta   90.00
_cell.angle_gamma   90.00
#
_symmetry.space_group_name_H-M   'P 1'
#
loop_
_entity.id
_entity.type
_entity.pdbx_description
1 polymer ?
#
loop_
_entity_poly.entity_id
_entity_poly.type
_entity_poly.pdbx_seq_one_letter_code
_entity_poly.pdbx_strand_id
1 'polypeptide(L)'
;MGIRMVLCDVDCGSQTPGMVKKLLRWRDENREEADILWANLQLNNEKILFELRKLLHSPGADFNELRNLLLKSRMWIKTMTKKSEVPVEPMVQTELLDSLGKLDGVIGGVVPGAGGYDAIALLMIDDPGVYNEVRAHLNDWQSTVEDDFGGKIERVRLLGVGYGSEGILNELPVRYSGWI
;
A
#
# COMPACT_ATOMS: atom_id res chain seq x y z
N MET A 1 -12.70 6.18 -17.98
CA MET A 1 -11.64 5.37 -17.37
C MET A 1 -11.81 5.42 -15.86
N GLY A 2 -12.01 4.26 -15.23
CA GLY A 2 -12.06 4.15 -13.78
C GLY A 2 -10.67 3.92 -13.18
N ILE A 3 -10.57 4.05 -11.86
CA ILE A 3 -9.40 3.61 -11.09
C ILE A 3 -9.83 2.37 -10.30
N ARG A 4 -8.99 1.33 -10.31
CA ARG A 4 -9.14 0.14 -9.48
C ARG A 4 -8.03 0.11 -8.44
N MET A 5 -8.40 -0.17 -7.19
CA MET A 5 -7.45 -0.54 -6.14
C MET A 5 -7.38 -2.05 -6.04
N VAL A 6 -6.17 -2.61 -5.99
CA VAL A 6 -5.95 -4.05 -5.74
C VAL A 6 -4.96 -4.24 -4.60
N LEU A 7 -5.16 -5.32 -3.85
CA LEU A 7 -4.25 -5.75 -2.78
C LEU A 7 -3.47 -6.97 -3.29
N CYS A 8 -2.16 -6.98 -3.05
CA CYS A 8 -1.33 -8.15 -3.30
C CYS A 8 -0.79 -8.65 -1.97
N ASP A 9 -0.97 -9.94 -1.74
CA ASP A 9 -0.42 -10.67 -0.62
C ASP A 9 1.04 -11.00 -0.93
N VAL A 10 1.91 -10.72 0.03
CA VAL A 10 3.35 -10.98 -0.06
C VAL A 10 3.63 -12.07 0.96
N ASP A 11 4.03 -13.25 0.50
CA ASP A 11 4.25 -14.43 1.34
C ASP A 11 5.51 -14.21 2.21
N CYS A 12 5.38 -13.42 3.27
CA CYS A 12 6.41 -13.15 4.26
C CYS A 12 5.75 -12.53 5.50
N GLY A 13 5.46 -13.35 6.51
CA GLY A 13 4.77 -12.87 7.71
C GLY A 13 5.56 -11.79 8.45
N SER A 14 4.91 -10.70 8.85
CA SER A 14 5.50 -9.65 9.69
C SER A 14 5.13 -9.81 11.17
N GLN A 15 6.02 -9.34 12.07
CA GLN A 15 5.68 -9.14 13.48
C GLN A 15 5.16 -7.72 13.73
N THR A 16 3.97 -7.44 13.23
CA THR A 16 3.35 -6.11 13.23
C THR A 16 3.35 -5.39 14.59
N PRO A 17 2.99 -6.02 15.73
CA PRO A 17 2.94 -5.30 17.02
C PRO A 17 4.32 -4.82 17.48
N GLY A 18 5.38 -5.60 17.18
CA GLY A 18 6.75 -5.26 17.53
C GLY A 18 7.27 -4.08 16.73
N MET A 19 6.93 -4.02 15.43
CA MET A 19 7.31 -2.92 14.54
C MET A 19 6.68 -1.60 14.98
N VAL A 20 5.36 -1.58 15.23
CA VAL A 20 4.66 -0.36 15.67
C VAL A 20 5.23 0.14 16.98
N LYS A 21 5.50 -0.74 17.94
CA LYS A 21 6.10 -0.36 19.23
C LYS A 21 7.48 0.28 19.07
N LYS A 22 8.34 -0.28 18.20
CA LYS A 22 9.67 0.29 17.90
C LYS A 22 9.55 1.65 17.24
N LEU A 23 8.64 1.79 16.26
CA LEU A 23 8.43 3.04 15.53
C LEU A 23 7.93 4.15 16.45
N LEU A 24 6.99 3.84 17.34
CA LEU A 24 6.48 4.80 18.33
C LEU A 24 7.55 5.20 19.34
N ARG A 25 8.38 4.25 19.80
CA ARG A 25 9.53 4.57 20.66
C ARG A 25 10.50 5.51 19.95
N TRP A 26 10.87 5.20 18.71
CA TRP A 26 11.76 6.05 17.92
C TRP A 26 11.19 7.47 17.78
N ARG A 27 9.88 7.58 17.54
CA ARG A 27 9.19 8.88 17.45
C ARG A 27 9.28 9.67 18.77
N ASP A 28 9.07 9.02 19.91
CA ASP A 28 9.18 9.68 21.21
C ASP A 28 10.61 10.14 21.53
N GLU A 29 11.62 9.37 21.09
CA GLU A 29 13.04 9.68 21.27
C GLU A 29 13.54 10.76 20.28
N ASN A 30 12.90 10.92 19.12
CA ASN A 30 13.33 11.79 18.02
C ASN A 30 12.21 12.76 17.57
N ARG A 31 11.49 13.36 18.53
CA ARG A 31 10.24 14.11 18.28
C ARG A 31 10.32 15.17 17.19
N GLU A 32 11.35 16.01 17.21
CA GLU A 32 11.47 17.11 16.25
C GLU A 32 11.54 16.59 14.80
N GLU A 33 12.42 15.61 14.55
CA GLU A 33 12.54 14.99 13.23
C GLU A 33 11.28 14.20 12.85
N ALA A 34 10.72 13.43 13.79
CA ALA A 34 9.54 12.64 13.54
C ALA A 34 8.31 13.51 13.23
N ASP A 35 8.10 14.63 13.93
CA ASP A 35 6.97 15.52 13.70
C ASP A 35 7.07 16.21 12.34
N ILE A 36 8.27 16.59 11.88
CA ILE A 36 8.48 17.09 10.52
C ILE A 36 8.08 16.03 9.49
N LEU A 37 8.50 14.78 9.68
CA LEU A 37 8.17 13.69 8.75
C LEU A 37 6.66 13.44 8.72
N TRP A 38 6.01 13.32 9.88
CA TRP A 38 4.56 13.11 9.99
C TRP A 38 3.76 14.26 9.38
N ALA A 39 4.15 15.50 9.64
CA ALA A 39 3.50 16.67 9.06
C ALA A 39 3.59 16.65 7.54
N ASN A 40 4.76 16.35 6.97
CA ASN A 40 4.93 16.26 5.52
C ASN A 40 4.15 15.11 4.89
N LEU A 41 4.07 13.95 5.56
CA LEU A 41 3.27 12.82 5.11
C LEU A 41 1.78 13.17 5.14
N GLN A 42 1.29 13.81 6.21
CA GLN A 42 -0.09 14.27 6.34
C GLN A 42 -0.45 15.28 5.25
N LEU A 43 0.37 16.31 5.04
CA LEU A 43 0.18 17.29 3.97
C LEU A 43 0.14 16.64 2.58
N ASN A 44 0.94 15.59 2.36
CA ASN A 44 0.92 14.85 1.12
C ASN A 44 -0.37 14.02 0.96
N ASN A 45 -0.86 13.39 2.03
CA ASN A 45 -2.13 12.66 2.02
C ASN A 45 -3.32 13.56 1.72
N GLU A 46 -3.34 14.79 2.25
CA GLU A 46 -4.36 15.79 1.92
C GLU A 46 -4.33 16.17 0.44
N LYS A 47 -3.14 16.29 -0.16
CA LYS A 47 -2.98 16.52 -1.60
C LYS A 47 -3.46 15.33 -2.43
N ILE A 48 -3.20 14.09 -2.00
CA ILE A 48 -3.73 12.88 -2.65
C ILE A 48 -5.26 12.93 -2.65
N LEU A 49 -5.88 13.24 -1.51
CA LEU A 49 -7.33 13.36 -1.41
C LEU A 49 -7.88 14.44 -2.34
N PHE A 50 -7.23 15.60 -2.38
CA PHE A 50 -7.60 16.69 -3.28
C PHE A 50 -7.52 16.26 -4.74
N GLU A 51 -6.42 15.62 -5.15
CA GLU A 51 -6.23 15.18 -6.53
C GLU A 51 -7.24 14.09 -6.93
N LEU A 52 -7.52 13.13 -6.05
CA LEU A 52 -8.57 12.12 -6.28
C LEU A 52 -9.94 12.79 -6.48
N ARG A 53 -10.30 13.79 -5.67
CA ARG A 53 -11.56 14.54 -5.83
C ARG A 53 -11.59 15.32 -7.13
N LYS A 54 -10.48 15.92 -7.55
CA LYS A 54 -10.35 16.61 -8.83
C LYS A 54 -10.57 15.64 -10.00
N LEU A 55 -9.94 14.46 -9.96
CA LEU A 55 -10.07 13.43 -10.99
C LEU A 55 -11.51 12.93 -11.18
N LEU A 56 -12.34 12.90 -10.12
CA LEU A 56 -13.76 12.56 -10.22
C LEU A 56 -14.55 13.50 -11.15
N HIS A 57 -14.12 14.76 -11.26
CA HIS A 57 -14.81 15.80 -12.04
C HIS A 57 -14.16 16.06 -13.40
N SER A 58 -13.04 15.40 -13.70
CA SER A 58 -12.24 15.60 -14.91
C SER A 58 -12.03 14.28 -15.67
N PRO A 59 -13.10 13.70 -16.26
CA PRO A 59 -12.99 12.45 -17.00
C PRO A 59 -11.99 12.59 -18.16
N GLY A 60 -11.01 11.68 -18.21
CA GLY A 60 -9.95 11.69 -19.24
C GLY A 60 -8.69 12.50 -18.88
N ALA A 61 -8.63 13.08 -17.68
CA ALA A 61 -7.38 13.60 -17.14
C ALA A 61 -6.35 12.47 -16.94
N ASP A 62 -5.08 12.80 -17.10
CA ASP A 62 -3.99 11.87 -16.77
C ASP A 62 -3.83 11.71 -15.24
N PHE A 63 -3.08 10.70 -14.84
CA PHE A 63 -2.83 10.36 -13.43
C PHE A 63 -1.43 10.78 -12.95
N ASN A 64 -0.73 11.67 -13.66
CA ASN A 64 0.67 11.99 -13.35
C ASN A 64 0.82 12.66 -11.98
N GLU A 65 -0.07 13.59 -11.63
CA GLU A 65 -0.03 14.24 -10.33
C GLU A 65 -0.29 13.25 -9.20
N LEU A 66 -1.29 12.37 -9.35
CA LEU A 66 -1.57 11.31 -8.39
C LEU A 66 -0.38 10.35 -8.23
N ARG A 67 0.25 9.95 -9.33
CA ARG A 67 1.48 9.14 -9.33
C ARG A 67 2.60 9.83 -8.55
N ASN A 68 2.86 11.11 -8.82
CA ASN A 68 3.89 11.89 -8.11
C ASN A 68 3.62 11.98 -6.62
N LEU A 69 2.36 12.20 -6.22
CA LEU A 69 1.97 12.25 -4.82
C LEU A 69 2.14 10.87 -4.13
N LEU A 70 1.80 9.77 -4.79
CA LEU A 70 2.04 8.42 -4.24
C LEU A 70 3.53 8.13 -4.07
N LEU A 71 4.36 8.47 -5.06
CA LEU A 71 5.82 8.36 -4.95
C LEU A 71 6.37 9.20 -3.81
N LYS A 72 5.81 10.38 -3.58
CA LYS A 72 6.19 11.24 -2.46
C LYS A 72 5.78 10.66 -1.10
N SER A 73 4.62 10.02 -0.99
CA SER A 73 4.27 9.27 0.22
C SER A 73 5.27 8.15 0.49
N ARG A 74 5.61 7.34 -0.52
CA ARG A 74 6.63 6.30 -0.40
C ARG A 74 8.00 6.85 0.01
N MET A 75 8.43 7.98 -0.56
CA MET A 75 9.68 8.65 -0.16
C MET A 75 9.70 8.96 1.35
N TRP A 76 8.61 9.51 1.90
CA TRP A 76 8.50 9.77 3.34
C TRP A 76 8.50 8.49 4.18
N ILE A 77 7.79 7.44 3.75
CA ILE A 77 7.77 6.14 4.42
C ILE A 77 9.16 5.46 4.39
N LYS A 78 9.87 5.52 3.27
CA LYS A 78 11.25 5.03 3.16
C LYS A 78 12.21 5.82 4.05
N THR A 79 12.01 7.13 4.16
CA THR A 79 12.77 7.98 5.09
C THR A 79 12.49 7.56 6.54
N MET A 80 11.22 7.32 6.88
CA MET A 80 10.81 6.81 8.19
C MET A 80 11.45 5.46 8.49
N THR A 81 11.46 4.54 7.51
CA THR A 81 12.09 3.22 7.59
C THR A 81 13.56 3.35 7.96
N LYS A 82 14.30 4.16 7.21
CA LYS A 82 15.74 4.39 7.44
C LYS A 82 16.03 5.04 8.79
N LYS A 83 15.22 6.01 9.19
CA LYS A 83 15.45 6.77 10.43
C LYS A 83 15.09 5.99 11.69
N SER A 84 14.03 5.20 11.62
CA SER A 84 13.52 4.42 12.75
C SER A 84 14.12 3.02 12.87
N GLU A 85 14.83 2.56 11.84
CA GLU A 85 15.30 1.17 11.73
C GLU A 85 14.15 0.15 11.90
N VAL A 86 12.96 0.53 11.46
CA VAL A 86 11.77 -0.32 11.41
C VAL A 86 11.44 -0.57 9.95
N PRO A 87 11.20 -1.84 9.51
CA PRO A 87 10.91 -2.16 8.12
C PRO A 87 9.49 -1.71 7.72
N VAL A 88 9.23 -0.41 7.60
CA VAL A 88 7.90 0.10 7.20
C VAL A 88 7.70 -0.08 5.69
N GLU A 89 8.63 0.42 4.87
CA GLU A 89 8.77 0.05 3.45
C GLU A 89 10.21 -0.47 3.24
N PRO A 90 10.46 -1.76 3.50
CA PRO A 90 11.78 -2.37 3.33
C PRO A 90 12.22 -2.40 1.86
N MET A 91 13.51 -2.64 1.62
CA MET A 91 14.13 -2.54 0.30
C MET A 91 13.48 -3.47 -0.74
N VAL A 92 13.18 -4.71 -0.36
CA VAL A 92 12.51 -5.67 -1.27
C VAL A 92 11.09 -5.25 -1.65
N GLN A 93 10.35 -4.59 -0.75
CA GLN A 93 9.03 -4.03 -1.06
C GLN A 93 9.16 -2.79 -1.94
N THR A 94 10.17 -1.97 -1.71
CA THR A 94 10.49 -0.83 -2.57
C THR A 94 10.78 -1.32 -3.98
N GLU A 95 11.62 -2.35 -4.15
CA GLU A 95 11.96 -2.94 -5.45
C GLU A 95 10.72 -3.47 -6.17
N LEU A 96 9.86 -4.21 -5.45
CA LEU A 96 8.61 -4.72 -5.98
C LEU A 96 7.71 -3.59 -6.51
N LEU A 97 7.44 -2.58 -5.67
CA LEU A 97 6.61 -1.44 -6.03
C LEU A 97 7.22 -0.59 -7.16
N ASP A 98 8.55 -0.45 -7.21
CA ASP A 98 9.25 0.25 -8.29
C ASP A 98 9.17 -0.52 -9.61
N SER A 99 9.18 -1.86 -9.57
CA SER A 99 8.99 -2.69 -10.76
C SER A 99 7.56 -2.57 -11.30
N LEU A 100 6.56 -2.58 -10.41
CA LEU A 100 5.14 -2.47 -10.77
C LEU A 100 4.79 -1.08 -11.30
N GLY A 101 5.39 -0.02 -10.73
CA GLY A 101 5.18 1.36 -11.18
C GLY A 101 5.67 1.66 -12.61
N LYS A 102 6.46 0.75 -13.22
CA LYS A 102 6.92 0.84 -14.61
C LYS A 102 5.91 0.28 -15.61
N LEU A 103 4.93 -0.50 -15.15
CA LEU A 103 3.90 -1.06 -16.03
C LEU A 103 2.92 0.03 -16.48
N ASP A 104 2.56 0.00 -17.77
CA ASP A 104 1.59 0.93 -18.32
C ASP A 104 0.22 0.70 -17.68
N GLY A 105 -0.43 1.79 -17.28
CA GLY A 105 -1.72 1.73 -16.58
C GLY A 105 -1.63 1.52 -15.06
N VAL A 106 -0.47 1.21 -14.49
CA VAL A 106 -0.27 1.29 -13.03
C VAL A 106 -0.07 2.76 -12.64
N ILE A 107 -0.89 3.28 -11.72
CA ILE A 107 -0.77 4.68 -11.26
C ILE A 107 0.29 4.79 -10.17
N GLY A 108 0.32 3.83 -9.25
CA GLY A 108 1.29 3.73 -8.18
C GLY A 108 0.86 2.71 -7.13
N GLY A 109 1.66 2.56 -6.09
CA GLY A 109 1.35 1.65 -5.00
C GLY A 109 1.98 2.08 -3.69
N VAL A 110 1.67 1.38 -2.62
CA VAL A 110 2.20 1.60 -1.27
C VAL A 110 2.27 0.27 -0.52
N VAL A 111 3.09 0.21 0.54
CA VAL A 111 2.96 -0.83 1.56
C VAL A 111 1.86 -0.39 2.54
N PRO A 112 0.72 -1.10 2.65
CA PRO A 112 -0.39 -0.70 3.49
C PRO A 112 -0.16 -1.09 4.96
N GLY A 113 -1.00 -0.53 5.84
CA GLY A 113 -1.01 -0.90 7.25
C GLY A 113 0.25 -0.46 7.98
N ALA A 114 0.80 -1.35 8.82
CA ALA A 114 2.00 -1.08 9.60
C ALA A 114 3.31 -1.15 8.79
N GLY A 115 3.23 -1.59 7.54
CA GLY A 115 4.40 -1.86 6.72
C GLY A 115 4.90 -3.29 6.81
N GLY A 116 6.16 -3.49 6.40
CA GLY A 116 6.82 -4.79 6.45
C GLY A 116 6.56 -5.60 5.19
N TYR A 117 6.43 -6.90 5.35
CA TYR A 117 6.44 -7.84 4.22
C TYR A 117 5.08 -8.50 3.97
N ASP A 118 4.00 -8.00 4.58
CA ASP A 118 2.70 -8.66 4.53
C ASP A 118 1.97 -8.45 3.19
N ALA A 119 1.97 -7.22 2.67
CA ALA A 119 1.17 -6.87 1.50
C ALA A 119 1.68 -5.62 0.79
N ILE A 120 1.19 -5.41 -0.43
CA ILE A 120 1.21 -4.12 -1.13
C ILE A 120 -0.18 -3.77 -1.65
N ALA A 121 -0.49 -2.48 -1.73
CA ALA A 121 -1.70 -1.98 -2.39
C ALA A 121 -1.30 -1.21 -3.65
N LEU A 122 -2.00 -1.45 -4.76
CA LEU A 122 -1.79 -0.77 -6.03
C LEU A 122 -3.04 0.00 -6.44
N LEU A 123 -2.84 1.19 -6.98
CA LEU A 123 -3.82 1.91 -7.78
C LEU A 123 -3.44 1.77 -9.25
N MET A 124 -4.39 1.36 -10.06
CA MET A 124 -4.21 1.18 -11.50
C MET A 124 -5.48 1.56 -12.26
N ILE A 125 -5.35 1.74 -13.56
CA ILE A 125 -6.48 1.96 -14.45
C ILE A 125 -7.38 0.72 -14.41
N ASP A 126 -8.70 0.94 -14.32
CA ASP A 126 -9.69 -0.14 -14.33
C ASP A 126 -9.83 -0.72 -15.74
N ASP A 127 -8.83 -1.49 -16.13
CA ASP A 127 -8.70 -2.15 -17.42
C ASP A 127 -8.29 -3.62 -17.23
N PRO A 128 -8.98 -4.59 -17.87
CA PRO A 128 -8.64 -6.00 -17.75
C PRO A 128 -7.24 -6.36 -18.28
N GLY A 129 -6.74 -5.65 -19.29
CA GLY A 129 -5.39 -5.81 -19.83
C GLY A 129 -4.33 -5.46 -18.78
N VAL A 130 -4.46 -4.27 -18.17
CA VAL A 130 -3.59 -3.82 -17.07
C VAL A 130 -3.62 -4.81 -15.90
N TYR A 131 -4.81 -5.28 -15.51
CA TYR A 131 -4.94 -6.29 -14.45
C TYR A 131 -4.18 -7.58 -14.78
N ASN A 132 -4.30 -8.08 -16.01
CA ASN A 132 -3.62 -9.30 -16.44
C ASN A 132 -2.11 -9.13 -16.54
N GLU A 133 -1.64 -7.97 -16.97
CA GLU A 133 -0.22 -7.62 -17.03
C GLU A 133 0.40 -7.56 -15.63
N VAL A 134 -0.24 -6.86 -14.69
CA VAL A 134 0.16 -6.84 -13.28
C VAL A 134 0.21 -8.26 -12.71
N ARG A 135 -0.81 -9.09 -12.99
CA ARG A 135 -0.84 -10.48 -12.53
C ARG A 135 0.31 -11.31 -13.10
N ALA A 136 0.61 -11.17 -14.39
CA ALA A 136 1.71 -11.87 -15.03
C ALA A 136 3.05 -11.45 -14.44
N HIS A 137 3.27 -10.13 -14.30
CA HIS A 137 4.48 -9.57 -13.70
C HIS A 137 4.72 -10.11 -12.29
N LEU A 138 3.69 -10.16 -11.44
CA LEU A 138 3.81 -10.68 -10.08
C LEU A 138 4.14 -12.18 -10.01
N ASN A 139 3.66 -12.99 -10.96
CA ASN A 139 3.95 -14.43 -10.99
C ASN A 139 5.42 -14.71 -11.32
N ASP A 140 6.03 -13.88 -12.17
CA ASP A 140 7.41 -14.04 -12.63
C ASP A 140 8.40 -13.19 -11.82
N TRP A 141 7.91 -12.33 -10.93
CA TRP A 141 8.75 -11.42 -10.15
C TRP A 141 9.58 -12.17 -9.11
N GLN A 142 10.87 -11.84 -9.07
CA GLN A 142 11.80 -12.26 -8.03
C GLN A 142 12.66 -11.07 -7.63
N SER A 143 12.90 -10.95 -6.33
CA SER A 143 13.76 -9.87 -5.82
C SER A 143 15.21 -10.07 -6.27
N THR A 144 15.84 -8.99 -6.70
CA THR A 144 17.26 -8.96 -7.10
C THR A 144 18.13 -8.20 -6.10
N VAL A 145 17.54 -7.68 -5.03
CA VAL A 145 18.22 -6.91 -3.99
C VAL A 145 18.32 -7.71 -2.69
N GLU A 146 19.37 -7.46 -1.92
CA GLU A 146 19.43 -7.89 -0.53
C GLU A 146 18.60 -6.93 0.32
N ASP A 147 17.83 -7.47 1.25
CA ASP A 147 16.96 -6.68 2.10
C ASP A 147 17.71 -6.06 3.28
N ASP A 148 17.38 -4.80 3.60
CA ASP A 148 17.98 -4.04 4.69
C ASP A 148 17.77 -4.67 6.09
N PHE A 149 16.77 -5.55 6.23
CA PHE A 149 16.40 -6.20 7.49
C PHE A 149 16.41 -7.74 7.38
N GLY A 150 17.03 -8.29 6.33
CA GLY A 150 17.13 -9.73 6.09
C GLY A 150 15.80 -10.38 5.67
N GLY A 151 14.81 -9.60 5.27
CA GLY A 151 13.57 -10.08 4.69
C GLY A 151 13.77 -10.69 3.31
N LYS A 152 12.88 -11.60 2.92
CA LYS A 152 12.85 -12.16 1.56
C LYS A 152 11.40 -12.33 1.13
N ILE A 153 11.09 -11.85 -0.06
CA ILE A 153 9.81 -12.10 -0.70
C ILE A 153 9.95 -13.37 -1.55
N GLU A 154 9.26 -14.44 -1.15
CA GLU A 154 9.26 -15.70 -1.91
C GLU A 154 8.22 -15.72 -3.02
N ARG A 155 7.06 -15.09 -2.77
CA ARG A 155 5.95 -15.05 -3.70
C ARG A 155 5.09 -13.85 -3.44
N VAL A 156 4.52 -13.29 -4.50
CA VAL A 156 3.51 -12.24 -4.43
C VAL A 156 2.30 -12.67 -5.25
N ARG A 157 1.09 -12.47 -4.71
CA ARG A 157 -0.16 -12.85 -5.39
C ARG A 157 -1.17 -11.74 -5.30
N LEU A 158 -1.83 -11.42 -6.43
CA LEU A 158 -3.02 -10.58 -6.41
C LEU A 158 -4.11 -11.28 -5.62
N LEU A 159 -4.64 -10.58 -4.62
CA LEU A 159 -5.80 -11.06 -3.89
C LEU A 159 -7.06 -10.79 -4.71
N GLY A 160 -7.88 -11.83 -4.88
CA GLY A 160 -9.19 -11.76 -5.54
C GLY A 160 -10.26 -11.06 -4.70
N VAL A 161 -9.90 -10.04 -3.91
CA VAL A 161 -10.86 -9.32 -3.08
C VAL A 161 -11.67 -8.40 -3.99
N GLY A 162 -12.88 -8.82 -4.34
CA GLY A 162 -13.90 -7.93 -4.89
C GLY A 162 -14.39 -6.98 -3.79
N TYR A 163 -14.78 -5.75 -4.16
CA TYR A 163 -15.37 -4.78 -3.23
C TYR A 163 -16.56 -5.40 -2.48
N GLY A 164 -16.34 -5.88 -1.26
CA GLY A 164 -17.39 -6.26 -0.32
C GLY A 164 -17.72 -5.06 0.56
N SER A 165 -18.69 -4.25 0.15
CA SER A 165 -19.18 -3.10 0.94
C SER A 165 -20.28 -3.47 1.95
N GLU A 166 -20.61 -4.76 2.11
CA GLU A 166 -21.79 -5.18 2.89
C GLU A 166 -21.68 -4.92 4.40
N GLY A 167 -20.47 -4.64 4.92
CA GLY A 167 -20.29 -4.34 6.34
C GLY A 167 -20.86 -5.44 7.25
N ILE A 168 -21.45 -5.05 8.39
CA ILE A 168 -22.13 -5.97 9.32
C ILE A 168 -23.58 -6.13 8.88
N LEU A 169 -23.97 -7.37 8.51
CA LEU A 169 -25.37 -7.77 8.39
C LEU A 169 -25.98 -7.91 9.79
N ASN A 170 -26.85 -6.96 10.17
CA ASN A 170 -27.72 -7.13 11.34
C ASN A 170 -28.86 -8.09 10.97
N GLU A 171 -28.67 -9.38 11.27
CA GLU A 171 -29.76 -10.35 11.16
C GLU A 171 -30.73 -10.24 12.34
N LEU A 172 -32.03 -10.23 12.06
CA LEU A 172 -33.05 -10.21 13.11
C LEU A 172 -33.02 -11.53 13.90
N PRO A 173 -32.97 -11.48 15.26
CA PRO A 173 -32.95 -12.68 16.12
C PRO A 173 -34.12 -13.65 15.89
N VAL A 174 -35.22 -13.17 15.30
CA VAL A 174 -36.39 -13.97 14.91
C VAL A 174 -36.02 -15.19 14.07
N ARG A 175 -34.95 -15.12 13.25
CA ARG A 175 -34.48 -16.25 12.44
C ARG A 175 -33.92 -17.42 13.25
N TYR A 176 -33.55 -17.22 14.51
CA TYR A 176 -32.98 -18.24 15.40
C TYR A 176 -33.96 -18.69 16.49
N SER A 177 -35.22 -18.27 16.42
CA SER A 177 -36.27 -18.60 17.40
C SER A 177 -36.58 -20.11 17.53
N GLY A 178 -36.17 -20.93 16.57
CA GLY A 178 -36.27 -22.39 16.65
C GLY A 178 -35.08 -23.09 17.30
N TRP A 179 -34.03 -22.34 17.68
CA TRP A 179 -32.79 -22.85 18.27
C TRP A 179 -32.49 -22.29 19.67
N ILE A 180 -33.36 -21.41 20.19
CA ILE A 180 -33.35 -20.89 21.57
C ILE A 180 -34.52 -21.50 22.33
#